data_AF-A0A2S7VDJ9-F1
#
_entry.id   AF-A0A2S7VDJ9-F1
#
_cell.length_a   1.000
_cell.length_b   1.000
_cell.length_c   1.000
_cell.angle_alpha   90.00
_cell.angle_beta   90.00
_cell.angle_gamma   90.00
#
_symmetry.space_group_name_H-M   'P 1'
#
loop_
_entity.id
_entity.type
_entity.pdbx_description
1 polymer ?
#
loop_
_entity_poly.entity_id
_entity_poly.type
_entity_poly.pdbx_seq_one_letter_code
_entity_poly.pdbx_strand_id
1 'polypeptide(L)'
;MKVIQTKWLPLSIYAVGLSSMPVLADISPQIINGNEAAKGSWPFMVALVSKNVDAYEGQFCGASFIGERYVLTAAHCVEASSNQDFEVVIGVSDLSSPDVEQHRYSVEQIYAHESYTQEPASNDIAIIELSEKPAEPTVSLVDGYVRDNLNAGQMLTVIGWGDQNPSEEQYSSTSQLHQVNVPLVSQRDCNLGQGDGYSDIGADAFCAGYREGGRDSCSGDSGGPIMLSTNGQYEQLGLVSWGEGCAQPKAYGVYTNISHFAEWIGKKTAGFSYQTKAMLGARPLGPIEHKFEFTNKSDQEISVTNVSLAVGTNDPITYNGSAIIKSNSCGTLSPNEGCDVVVSYNIDSVGNHDFGIKVSTDSLAGVVISKAYAIGANKVSDTVNALVTIPNNAVYSTEAWDVEGNTIASPDIGNSQSTAFIVDGIPAGTVSLDLTVFSEEKHDYMEIYINGFEVGAFAGQLSGTVELPMARTKDNSFMIAYSKDEVGSTGHDRVTIKNFAYSNEIRELSLVEDPTIKKTGGSMGWYWLAMLLGGAMMRKSLSSLKRKGTQ
;
A
#
# COMPACT_ATOMS: atom_id res chain seq x y z
N MET A 1 18.46 -21.72 -72.91
CA MET A 1 17.92 -21.96 -71.55
C MET A 1 18.37 -20.84 -70.62
N LYS A 2 17.52 -19.85 -70.40
CA LYS A 2 17.63 -18.90 -69.28
C LYS A 2 16.21 -18.64 -68.79
N VAL A 3 16.01 -18.97 -67.52
CA VAL A 3 14.74 -19.02 -66.83
C VAL A 3 14.26 -17.60 -66.54
N ILE A 4 13.00 -17.36 -66.84
CA ILE A 4 12.24 -16.17 -66.43
C ILE A 4 11.95 -16.34 -64.93
N GLN A 5 12.38 -15.39 -64.10
CA GLN A 5 11.74 -15.16 -62.81
C GLN A 5 11.39 -13.68 -62.64
N THR A 6 10.09 -13.49 -62.54
CA THR A 6 9.30 -12.29 -62.33
C THR A 6 9.64 -11.66 -60.99
N LYS A 7 9.91 -10.35 -60.99
CA LYS A 7 9.97 -9.53 -59.77
C LYS A 7 8.55 -9.40 -59.21
N TRP A 8 8.32 -9.97 -58.03
CA TRP A 8 7.18 -9.64 -57.19
C TRP A 8 7.65 -8.59 -56.17
N LEU A 9 7.09 -7.38 -56.23
CA LEU A 9 7.13 -6.45 -55.10
C LEU A 9 6.16 -6.98 -54.03
N PRO A 10 6.60 -7.21 -52.78
CA PRO A 10 5.66 -7.32 -51.68
C PRO A 10 5.14 -5.91 -51.37
N LEU A 11 3.86 -5.68 -51.67
CA LEU A 11 3.09 -4.59 -51.07
C LEU A 11 2.89 -4.97 -49.59
N SER A 12 3.74 -4.48 -48.71
CA SER A 12 3.48 -4.55 -47.27
C SER A 12 2.36 -3.58 -46.95
N ILE A 13 1.12 -4.08 -46.90
CA ILE A 13 0.00 -3.38 -46.30
C ILE A 13 0.29 -3.35 -44.80
N TYR A 14 0.81 -2.22 -44.30
CA TYR A 14 0.74 -1.91 -42.88
C TYR A 14 -0.74 -1.72 -42.56
N ALA A 15 -1.38 -2.77 -42.03
CA ALA A 15 -2.56 -2.59 -41.22
C ALA A 15 -2.10 -1.82 -39.98
N VAL A 16 -2.33 -0.50 -39.98
CA VAL A 16 -2.33 0.29 -38.76
C VAL A 16 -3.51 -0.24 -37.95
N GLY A 17 -3.25 -1.29 -37.19
CA GLY A 17 -4.08 -1.62 -36.04
C GLY A 17 -3.90 -0.45 -35.09
N LEU A 18 -4.85 0.49 -35.10
CA LEU A 18 -5.11 1.28 -33.92
C LEU A 18 -5.52 0.27 -32.84
N SER A 19 -4.54 -0.26 -32.11
CA SER A 19 -4.79 -0.68 -30.75
C SER A 19 -5.14 0.62 -30.03
N SER A 20 -6.44 0.88 -29.93
CA SER A 20 -6.99 1.77 -28.93
C SER A 20 -6.44 1.28 -27.60
N MET A 21 -5.37 1.92 -27.12
CA MET A 21 -4.98 1.79 -25.73
C MET A 21 -6.23 2.19 -24.96
N PRO A 22 -6.73 1.38 -24.01
CA PRO A 22 -7.75 1.86 -23.10
C PRO A 22 -7.15 3.10 -22.45
N VAL A 23 -7.80 4.24 -22.69
CA VAL A 23 -7.58 5.43 -21.88
C VAL A 23 -7.97 4.99 -20.49
N LEU A 24 -6.98 4.80 -19.61
CA LEU A 24 -7.21 4.75 -18.17
C LEU A 24 -7.99 6.01 -17.84
N ALA A 25 -9.28 5.85 -17.56
CA ALA A 25 -10.13 6.95 -17.17
C ALA A 25 -9.71 7.34 -15.76
N ASP A 26 -9.31 8.60 -15.59
CA ASP A 26 -9.01 9.22 -14.30
C ASP A 26 -10.11 8.87 -13.27
N ILE A 27 -9.72 8.24 -12.17
CA ILE A 27 -10.61 7.84 -11.07
C ILE A 27 -10.83 9.07 -10.18
N SER A 28 -11.91 9.80 -10.43
CA SER A 28 -12.32 11.01 -9.69
C SER A 28 -13.12 10.65 -8.43
N PRO A 29 -12.72 11.08 -7.22
CA PRO A 29 -13.32 10.69 -5.93
C PRO A 29 -14.73 11.23 -5.72
N GLN A 30 -15.67 10.39 -5.28
CA GLN A 30 -17.13 10.63 -5.32
C GLN A 30 -18.03 9.83 -4.35
N ILE A 31 -18.86 10.51 -3.54
CA ILE A 31 -20.22 10.02 -3.27
C ILE A 31 -21.20 10.68 -4.26
N ILE A 32 -21.64 9.94 -5.28
CA ILE A 32 -22.43 10.51 -6.39
C ILE A 32 -23.90 10.66 -5.99
N ASN A 33 -24.39 11.91 -6.00
CA ASN A 33 -25.74 12.29 -5.54
C ASN A 33 -26.06 11.83 -4.10
N GLY A 34 -25.06 11.90 -3.21
CA GLY A 34 -25.24 11.78 -1.76
C GLY A 34 -25.81 13.06 -1.13
N ASN A 35 -26.03 13.02 0.18
CA ASN A 35 -26.34 14.20 0.98
C ASN A 35 -25.39 14.26 2.17
N GLU A 36 -25.14 15.46 2.68
CA GLU A 36 -24.38 15.67 3.92
C GLU A 36 -24.96 14.82 5.05
N ALA A 37 -24.11 14.09 5.75
CA ALA A 37 -24.50 13.31 6.91
C ALA A 37 -24.74 14.26 8.08
N ALA A 38 -25.81 14.03 8.84
CA ALA A 38 -26.06 14.83 10.05
C ALA A 38 -24.90 14.65 11.04
N LYS A 39 -24.42 15.74 11.64
CA LYS A 39 -23.33 15.70 12.63
C LYS A 39 -23.59 14.64 13.71
N GLY A 40 -22.63 13.73 13.89
CA GLY A 40 -22.69 12.65 14.90
C GLY A 40 -23.63 11.49 14.55
N SER A 41 -24.17 11.41 13.33
CA SER A 41 -24.99 10.27 12.89
C SER A 41 -24.19 8.97 12.72
N TRP A 42 -22.88 9.09 12.48
CA TRP A 42 -21.97 7.98 12.22
C TRP A 42 -20.76 8.02 13.18
N PRO A 43 -20.98 7.83 14.50
CA PRO A 43 -19.94 8.03 15.51
C PRO A 43 -18.81 6.99 15.47
N PHE A 44 -18.97 5.92 14.69
CA PHE A 44 -17.96 4.89 14.45
C PHE A 44 -17.19 5.10 13.15
N MET A 45 -17.51 6.13 12.36
CA MET A 45 -16.79 6.41 11.11
C MET A 45 -15.35 6.77 11.42
N VAL A 46 -14.41 6.28 10.61
CA VAL A 46 -12.98 6.51 10.81
C VAL A 46 -12.36 7.05 9.53
N ALA A 47 -11.55 8.10 9.64
CA ALA A 47 -10.65 8.54 8.58
C ALA A 47 -9.24 8.00 8.86
N LEU A 48 -8.60 7.42 7.84
CA LEU A 48 -7.16 7.14 7.87
C LEU A 48 -6.45 8.38 7.34
N VAL A 49 -5.55 8.95 8.16
CA VAL A 49 -4.90 10.23 7.89
C VAL A 49 -3.39 10.11 7.98
N SER A 50 -2.69 10.72 7.03
CA SER A 50 -1.23 10.77 7.04
C SER A 50 -0.70 11.39 8.33
N LYS A 51 0.36 10.81 8.89
CA LYS A 51 0.90 11.26 10.17
C LYS A 51 1.52 12.65 10.05
N ASN A 52 1.28 13.50 11.05
CA ASN A 52 1.72 14.90 11.09
C ASN A 52 1.15 15.79 9.98
N VAL A 53 0.05 15.37 9.34
CA VAL A 53 -0.71 16.17 8.37
C VAL A 53 -2.06 16.53 8.99
N ASP A 54 -2.58 17.70 8.63
CA ASP A 54 -3.96 18.08 8.93
C ASP A 54 -4.92 16.96 8.48
N ALA A 55 -5.97 16.68 9.24
CA ALA A 55 -6.81 15.52 8.95
C ALA A 55 -7.59 15.65 7.64
N TYR A 56 -7.99 16.87 7.24
CA TYR A 56 -8.71 17.08 6.00
C TYR A 56 -7.78 16.88 4.80
N GLU A 57 -6.59 17.48 4.83
CA GLU A 57 -5.60 17.33 3.74
C GLU A 57 -4.93 15.95 3.73
N GLY A 58 -4.80 15.31 4.89
CA GLY A 58 -4.07 14.05 5.08
C GLY A 58 -4.93 12.80 4.91
N GLN A 59 -6.24 12.94 4.73
CA GLN A 59 -7.16 11.81 4.58
C GLN A 59 -6.90 11.07 3.27
N PHE A 60 -6.74 9.75 3.35
CA PHE A 60 -6.51 8.91 2.16
C PHE A 60 -7.46 7.72 2.04
N CYS A 61 -8.03 7.24 3.14
CA CYS A 61 -9.03 6.17 3.16
C CYS A 61 -10.06 6.36 4.28
N GLY A 62 -11.18 5.66 4.15
CA GLY A 62 -12.16 5.45 5.21
C GLY A 62 -11.93 4.13 5.96
N ALA A 63 -12.58 4.02 7.12
CA ALA A 63 -12.60 2.82 7.94
C ALA A 63 -13.78 2.88 8.94
N SER A 64 -13.93 1.85 9.77
CA SER A 64 -14.92 1.83 10.85
C SER A 64 -14.34 1.34 12.19
N PHE A 65 -14.79 1.94 13.28
CA PHE A 65 -14.39 1.53 14.62
C PHE A 65 -15.29 0.38 15.11
N ILE A 66 -14.68 -0.79 15.31
CA ILE A 66 -15.38 -2.03 15.69
C ILE A 66 -15.21 -2.36 17.18
N GLY A 67 -14.50 -1.53 17.93
CA GLY A 67 -14.41 -1.60 19.39
C GLY A 67 -13.07 -2.03 19.95
N GLU A 68 -12.97 -1.91 21.28
CA GLU A 68 -11.75 -2.08 22.07
C GLU A 68 -10.61 -1.16 21.59
N ARG A 69 -9.85 -1.62 20.58
CA ARG A 69 -8.74 -0.91 19.96
C ARG A 69 -8.64 -1.22 18.46
N TYR A 70 -9.71 -1.70 17.85
CA TYR A 70 -9.68 -2.24 16.50
C TYR A 70 -10.51 -1.40 15.54
N VAL A 71 -9.90 -1.09 14.41
CA VAL A 71 -10.49 -0.41 13.27
C VAL A 71 -10.47 -1.35 12.08
N LEU A 72 -11.58 -1.44 11.36
CA LEU A 72 -11.76 -2.28 10.18
C LEU A 72 -11.69 -1.42 8.92
N THR A 73 -10.87 -1.84 7.95
CA THR A 73 -10.68 -1.13 6.67
C THR A 73 -10.32 -2.11 5.55
N ALA A 74 -10.08 -1.62 4.34
CA ALA A 74 -9.60 -2.41 3.21
C ALA A 74 -8.09 -2.66 3.32
N ALA A 75 -7.61 -3.80 2.80
CA ALA A 75 -6.19 -4.13 2.79
C ALA A 75 -5.39 -3.19 1.89
N HIS A 76 -5.94 -2.81 0.75
CA HIS A 76 -5.28 -1.91 -0.20
C HIS A 76 -4.94 -0.53 0.41
N CYS A 77 -5.71 -0.08 1.41
CA CYS A 77 -5.44 1.18 2.12
C CYS A 77 -4.15 1.13 2.96
N VAL A 78 -3.70 -0.06 3.39
CA VAL A 78 -2.67 -0.18 4.44
C VAL A 78 -1.55 -1.17 4.11
N GLU A 79 -1.64 -1.95 3.04
CA GLU A 79 -0.60 -2.94 2.71
C GLU A 79 0.77 -2.31 2.42
N ALA A 80 0.74 -1.08 1.90
CA ALA A 80 1.90 -0.27 1.56
C ALA A 80 2.18 0.80 2.63
N SER A 81 1.73 0.57 3.87
CA SER A 81 1.92 1.50 4.98
C SER A 81 2.52 0.82 6.20
N SER A 82 3.31 1.56 6.97
CA SER A 82 3.70 1.18 8.33
C SER A 82 2.78 1.84 9.35
N ASN A 83 2.72 1.26 10.55
CA ASN A 83 2.06 1.84 11.72
C ASN A 83 2.60 3.24 12.09
N GLN A 84 3.77 3.63 11.59
CA GLN A 84 4.36 4.95 11.82
C GLN A 84 4.02 5.99 10.75
N ASP A 85 3.37 5.59 9.64
CA ASP A 85 3.15 6.47 8.49
C ASP A 85 1.80 7.20 8.56
N PHE A 86 0.85 6.69 9.37
CA PHE A 86 -0.48 7.27 9.48
C PHE A 86 -1.08 7.13 10.88
N GLU A 87 -2.20 7.82 11.08
CA GLU A 87 -3.03 7.84 12.27
C GLU A 87 -4.50 7.63 11.87
N VAL A 88 -5.36 7.42 12.86
CA VAL A 88 -6.81 7.31 12.63
C VAL A 88 -7.55 8.43 13.34
N VAL A 89 -8.62 8.94 12.74
CA VAL A 89 -9.54 9.91 13.35
C VAL A 89 -10.92 9.30 13.45
N ILE A 90 -11.49 9.19 14.64
CA ILE A 90 -12.73 8.42 14.90
C ILE A 90 -13.90 9.35 15.27
N GLY A 91 -15.08 9.11 14.69
CA GLY A 91 -16.34 9.71 15.15
C GLY A 91 -16.53 11.20 14.83
N VAL A 92 -15.65 11.78 14.01
CA VAL A 92 -15.76 13.16 13.54
C VAL A 92 -16.62 13.21 12.28
N SER A 93 -17.40 14.29 12.09
CA SER A 93 -18.13 14.54 10.83
C SER A 93 -17.46 15.57 9.94
N ASP A 94 -16.68 16.50 10.51
CA ASP A 94 -15.96 17.57 9.80
C ASP A 94 -14.45 17.44 10.04
N LEU A 95 -13.69 17.01 9.04
CA LEU A 95 -12.24 16.81 9.15
C LEU A 95 -11.44 18.11 9.30
N SER A 96 -12.06 19.28 9.06
CA SER A 96 -11.44 20.58 9.30
C SER A 96 -11.71 21.12 10.71
N SER A 97 -12.49 20.38 11.51
CA SER A 97 -12.87 20.78 12.86
C SER A 97 -11.66 20.80 13.79
N PRO A 98 -11.52 21.82 14.66
CA PRO A 98 -10.48 21.83 15.69
C PRO A 98 -10.61 20.68 16.70
N ASP A 99 -11.77 20.02 16.77
CA ASP A 99 -12.01 18.87 17.67
C ASP A 99 -11.34 17.58 17.18
N VAL A 100 -10.87 17.52 15.92
CA VAL A 100 -10.22 16.35 15.30
C VAL A 100 -9.09 15.80 16.16
N GLU A 101 -8.25 16.67 16.73
CA GLU A 101 -7.07 16.27 17.48
C GLU A 101 -7.42 15.50 18.77
N GLN A 102 -8.63 15.65 19.30
CA GLN A 102 -9.11 14.87 20.46
C GLN A 102 -9.55 13.45 20.10
N HIS A 103 -9.75 13.20 18.80
CA HIS A 103 -10.25 11.94 18.25
C HIS A 103 -9.19 11.25 17.38
N ARG A 104 -7.94 11.73 17.43
CA ARG A 104 -6.80 11.25 16.65
C ARG A 104 -6.02 10.22 17.47
N TYR A 105 -5.86 9.02 16.92
CA TYR A 105 -5.22 7.89 17.58
C TYR A 105 -4.05 7.35 16.77
N SER A 106 -2.98 6.98 17.46
CA SER A 106 -1.83 6.30 16.85
C SER A 106 -2.13 4.84 16.55
N VAL A 107 -1.61 4.37 15.42
CA VAL A 107 -1.63 2.96 15.02
C VAL A 107 -0.51 2.20 15.71
N GLU A 108 -0.87 1.07 16.31
CA GLU A 108 0.08 0.12 16.88
C GLU A 108 0.48 -0.96 15.86
N GLN A 109 -0.49 -1.66 15.29
CA GLN A 109 -0.26 -2.77 14.36
C GLN A 109 -1.26 -2.77 13.21
N ILE A 110 -0.85 -3.39 12.10
CA ILE A 110 -1.66 -3.54 10.89
C ILE A 110 -1.69 -5.01 10.51
N TYR A 111 -2.89 -5.55 10.40
CA TYR A 111 -3.17 -6.93 10.00
C TYR A 111 -3.95 -6.92 8.68
N ALA A 112 -3.26 -6.88 7.54
CA ALA A 112 -3.88 -7.15 6.24
C ALA A 112 -4.10 -8.66 6.06
N HIS A 113 -5.15 -9.03 5.34
CA HIS A 113 -5.45 -10.44 5.08
C HIS A 113 -4.32 -11.13 4.31
N GLU A 114 -3.93 -12.32 4.75
CA GLU A 114 -2.74 -13.02 4.25
C GLU A 114 -2.84 -13.46 2.78
N SER A 115 -4.07 -13.53 2.27
CA SER A 115 -4.38 -13.89 0.86
C SER A 115 -4.88 -12.70 0.03
N TYR A 116 -4.68 -11.47 0.51
CA TYR A 116 -5.00 -10.29 -0.28
C TYR A 116 -4.24 -10.29 -1.61
N THR A 117 -4.95 -9.98 -2.69
CA THR A 117 -4.38 -9.71 -4.03
C THR A 117 -4.91 -8.38 -4.52
N GLN A 118 -4.10 -7.65 -5.29
CA GLN A 118 -4.45 -6.32 -5.79
C GLN A 118 -5.22 -6.33 -7.11
N GLU A 119 -4.95 -7.29 -8.01
CA GLU A 119 -5.47 -7.26 -9.39
C GLU A 119 -6.04 -8.62 -9.86
N PRO A 120 -7.38 -8.78 -9.91
CA PRO A 120 -8.37 -7.92 -9.25
C PRO A 120 -8.24 -7.99 -7.73
N ALA A 121 -8.73 -6.96 -7.04
CA ALA A 121 -8.71 -6.94 -5.59
C ALA A 121 -9.54 -8.10 -5.02
N SER A 122 -8.90 -8.99 -4.26
CA SER A 122 -9.56 -10.12 -3.58
C SER A 122 -9.08 -10.21 -2.15
N ASN A 123 -9.95 -10.65 -1.25
CA ASN A 123 -9.70 -10.64 0.20
C ASN A 123 -9.24 -9.28 0.72
N ASP A 124 -9.85 -8.21 0.23
CA ASP A 124 -9.49 -6.83 0.52
C ASP A 124 -10.02 -6.38 1.89
N ILE A 125 -9.34 -6.82 2.95
CA ILE A 125 -9.69 -6.56 4.34
C ILE A 125 -8.44 -6.44 5.22
N ALA A 126 -8.47 -5.45 6.12
CA ALA A 126 -7.44 -5.25 7.14
C ALA A 126 -8.04 -4.84 8.48
N ILE A 127 -7.35 -5.24 9.55
CA ILE A 127 -7.56 -4.74 10.91
C ILE A 127 -6.39 -3.85 11.29
N ILE A 128 -6.70 -2.64 11.76
CA ILE A 128 -5.75 -1.74 12.41
C ILE A 128 -5.96 -1.87 13.92
N GLU A 129 -4.88 -2.16 14.64
CA GLU A 129 -4.85 -2.13 16.10
C GLU A 129 -4.28 -0.79 16.56
N LEU A 130 -4.97 -0.13 17.48
CA LEU A 130 -4.61 1.16 18.04
C LEU A 130 -3.79 1.01 19.33
N SER A 131 -2.90 1.97 19.58
CA SER A 131 -2.04 1.98 20.77
C SER A 131 -2.86 2.11 22.07
N GLU A 132 -4.01 2.80 22.01
CA GLU A 132 -4.94 2.96 23.13
C GLU A 132 -6.37 2.58 22.76
N LYS A 133 -7.28 2.57 23.75
CA LYS A 133 -8.69 2.24 23.55
C LYS A 133 -9.50 3.52 23.35
N PRO A 134 -10.10 3.76 22.17
CA PRO A 134 -11.00 4.88 21.94
C PRO A 134 -12.26 4.78 22.80
N ALA A 135 -12.88 5.91 23.11
CA ALA A 135 -14.12 5.99 23.91
C ALA A 135 -15.38 6.10 23.04
N GLU A 136 -15.20 6.20 21.73
CA GLU A 136 -16.21 6.40 20.72
C GLU A 136 -17.14 5.18 20.59
N PRO A 137 -18.40 5.38 20.19
CA PRO A 137 -19.30 4.28 19.88
C PRO A 137 -18.76 3.39 18.76
N THR A 138 -19.05 2.09 18.86
CA THR A 138 -18.62 1.08 17.89
C THR A 138 -19.73 0.73 16.92
N VAL A 139 -19.36 0.20 15.76
CA VAL A 139 -20.29 -0.41 14.82
C VAL A 139 -20.43 -1.91 15.07
N SER A 140 -21.64 -2.45 14.90
CA SER A 140 -21.87 -3.90 14.87
C SER A 140 -21.70 -4.43 13.46
N LEU A 141 -21.12 -5.62 13.31
CA LEU A 141 -20.90 -6.27 12.02
C LEU A 141 -22.05 -7.22 11.69
N VAL A 142 -22.48 -7.20 10.43
CA VAL A 142 -23.51 -8.13 9.92
C VAL A 142 -22.97 -9.56 9.94
N ASP A 143 -23.76 -10.48 10.50
CA ASP A 143 -23.42 -11.90 10.51
C ASP A 143 -23.77 -12.60 9.18
N GLY A 144 -23.26 -13.83 9.01
CA GLY A 144 -23.50 -14.62 7.81
C GLY A 144 -24.98 -14.95 7.58
N TYR A 145 -25.75 -15.16 8.65
CA TYR A 145 -27.16 -15.48 8.53
C TYR A 145 -27.96 -14.30 7.94
N VAL A 146 -27.73 -13.10 8.44
CA VAL A 146 -28.35 -11.88 7.90
C VAL A 146 -27.90 -11.66 6.47
N ARG A 147 -26.59 -11.74 6.18
CA ARG A 147 -26.04 -11.57 4.82
C ARG A 147 -26.66 -12.52 3.79
N ASP A 148 -26.84 -13.79 4.14
CA ASP A 148 -27.37 -14.83 3.26
C ASP A 148 -28.87 -14.67 2.98
N ASN A 149 -29.59 -13.93 3.84
CA ASN A 149 -31.02 -13.66 3.69
C ASN A 149 -31.34 -12.30 3.05
N LEU A 150 -30.32 -11.51 2.68
CA LEU A 150 -30.52 -10.25 1.95
C LEU A 150 -30.91 -10.51 0.50
N ASN A 151 -31.92 -9.77 0.03
CA ASN A 151 -32.38 -9.82 -1.35
C ASN A 151 -31.72 -8.71 -2.17
N ALA A 152 -31.48 -8.98 -3.46
CA ALA A 152 -31.12 -7.93 -4.41
C ALA A 152 -32.17 -6.80 -4.39
N GLY A 153 -31.71 -5.56 -4.47
CA GLY A 153 -32.53 -4.37 -4.29
C GLY A 153 -32.66 -3.88 -2.85
N GLN A 154 -32.17 -4.64 -1.85
CA GLN A 154 -32.06 -4.14 -0.48
C GLN A 154 -31.24 -2.85 -0.47
N MET A 155 -31.81 -1.77 0.08
CA MET A 155 -31.09 -0.50 0.19
C MET A 155 -30.03 -0.57 1.28
N LEU A 156 -28.84 -0.12 0.93
CA LEU A 156 -27.67 0.00 1.76
C LEU A 156 -27.21 1.46 1.78
N THR A 157 -26.53 1.86 2.84
CA THR A 157 -26.01 3.22 3.01
C THR A 157 -24.50 3.21 3.02
N VAL A 158 -23.85 3.93 2.10
CA VAL A 158 -22.40 4.15 2.13
C VAL A 158 -22.14 5.53 2.73
N ILE A 159 -21.06 5.66 3.50
CA ILE A 159 -20.64 6.90 4.15
C ILE A 159 -19.16 7.17 3.90
N GLY A 160 -18.77 8.43 3.79
CA GLY A 160 -17.38 8.82 3.59
C GLY A 160 -17.18 10.28 3.20
N TRP A 161 -15.92 10.65 2.96
CA TRP A 161 -15.45 12.01 2.64
C TRP A 161 -14.91 12.13 1.21
N GLY A 162 -15.11 11.10 0.38
CA GLY A 162 -14.80 11.17 -1.05
C GLY A 162 -15.39 12.43 -1.69
N ASP A 163 -14.71 12.93 -2.72
CA ASP A 163 -15.03 14.15 -3.49
C ASP A 163 -16.45 14.05 -4.11
N GLN A 164 -16.94 15.05 -4.84
CA GLN A 164 -18.36 15.18 -5.18
C GLN A 164 -18.63 15.58 -6.63
N ASN A 165 -17.59 15.84 -7.43
CA ASN A 165 -17.79 16.40 -8.76
C ASN A 165 -16.81 15.86 -9.83
N PRO A 166 -17.27 15.04 -10.79
CA PRO A 166 -16.44 14.53 -11.90
C PRO A 166 -16.07 15.57 -12.95
N SER A 167 -16.69 16.75 -12.93
CA SER A 167 -16.73 17.67 -14.07
C SER A 167 -15.78 18.86 -13.98
N GLU A 168 -15.07 19.02 -12.87
CA GLU A 168 -14.07 20.08 -12.68
C GLU A 168 -12.69 19.44 -12.53
N GLU A 169 -11.67 20.05 -13.17
CA GLU A 169 -10.27 19.61 -13.12
C GLU A 169 -9.66 19.70 -11.71
N GLN A 170 -10.41 20.20 -10.73
CA GLN A 170 -9.96 20.51 -9.37
C GLN A 170 -10.72 19.64 -8.36
N TYR A 171 -9.97 18.80 -7.63
CA TYR A 171 -10.44 18.00 -6.48
C TYR A 171 -11.26 18.88 -5.52
N SER A 172 -12.49 18.48 -5.23
CA SER A 172 -13.37 19.13 -4.26
C SER A 172 -13.82 18.13 -3.20
N SER A 173 -12.87 17.52 -2.48
CA SER A 173 -13.21 16.85 -1.22
C SER A 173 -13.89 17.86 -0.30
N THR A 174 -14.95 17.46 0.39
CA THR A 174 -15.56 18.30 1.41
C THR A 174 -15.06 17.83 2.76
N SER A 175 -14.73 18.76 3.65
CA SER A 175 -14.38 18.37 5.02
C SER A 175 -15.54 17.66 5.75
N GLN A 176 -16.78 17.86 5.28
CA GLN A 176 -17.99 17.24 5.81
C GLN A 176 -18.20 15.81 5.31
N LEU A 177 -18.64 14.94 6.22
CA LEU A 177 -19.02 13.56 5.95
C LEU A 177 -20.32 13.52 5.13
N HIS A 178 -20.35 12.63 4.15
CA HIS A 178 -21.51 12.42 3.27
C HIS A 178 -22.04 10.99 3.35
N GLN A 179 -23.26 10.81 2.85
CA GLN A 179 -23.91 9.51 2.77
C GLN A 179 -24.74 9.35 1.49
N VAL A 180 -24.81 8.12 0.96
CA VAL A 180 -25.64 7.76 -0.18
C VAL A 180 -26.29 6.40 -0.01
N ASN A 181 -27.48 6.23 -0.59
CA ASN A 181 -28.18 4.96 -0.61
C ASN A 181 -28.06 4.26 -1.97
N VAL A 182 -27.53 3.05 -1.96
CA VAL A 182 -27.34 2.18 -3.13
C VAL A 182 -28.01 0.81 -2.93
N PRO A 183 -28.60 0.21 -3.97
CA PRO A 183 -29.22 -1.10 -3.85
C PRO A 183 -28.17 -2.23 -3.93
N LEU A 184 -28.35 -3.28 -3.13
CA LEU A 184 -27.60 -4.52 -3.25
C LEU A 184 -27.85 -5.16 -4.62
N VAL A 185 -26.78 -5.60 -5.29
CA VAL A 185 -26.84 -6.26 -6.60
C VAL A 185 -26.69 -7.77 -6.42
N SER A 186 -27.39 -8.56 -7.24
CA SER A 186 -27.25 -10.02 -7.19
C SER A 186 -25.84 -10.43 -7.64
N GLN A 187 -25.25 -11.48 -7.06
CA GLN A 187 -23.91 -11.94 -7.47
C GLN A 187 -23.82 -12.22 -8.97
N ARG A 188 -24.90 -12.73 -9.57
CA ARG A 188 -24.97 -12.97 -11.01
C ARG A 188 -24.83 -11.66 -11.80
N ASP A 189 -25.58 -10.63 -11.42
CA ASP A 189 -25.56 -9.35 -12.13
C ASP A 189 -24.27 -8.58 -11.88
N CYS A 190 -23.70 -8.72 -10.67
CA CYS A 190 -22.37 -8.24 -10.29
C CYS A 190 -21.32 -8.80 -11.26
N ASN A 191 -21.33 -10.11 -11.51
CA ASN A 191 -20.37 -10.75 -12.42
C ASN A 191 -20.65 -10.50 -13.92
N LEU A 192 -21.76 -9.82 -14.23
CA LEU A 192 -22.10 -9.33 -15.58
C LEU A 192 -21.85 -7.83 -15.72
N GLY A 193 -21.20 -7.21 -14.73
CA GLY A 193 -20.76 -5.82 -14.75
C GLY A 193 -19.86 -5.49 -15.95
N GLN A 194 -19.75 -4.20 -16.27
CA GLN A 194 -18.83 -3.69 -17.28
C GLN A 194 -17.56 -3.18 -16.59
N GLY A 195 -16.40 -3.63 -17.08
CA GLY A 195 -15.08 -3.32 -16.50
C GLY A 195 -14.22 -4.57 -16.39
N ASP A 196 -12.93 -4.39 -16.18
CA ASP A 196 -12.03 -5.52 -15.92
C ASP A 196 -12.26 -6.05 -14.49
N GLY A 197 -12.01 -7.35 -14.27
CA GLY A 197 -12.13 -7.98 -12.94
C GLY A 197 -13.53 -8.44 -12.51
N TYR A 198 -14.62 -7.96 -13.12
CA TYR A 198 -15.98 -8.35 -12.70
C TYR A 198 -16.32 -9.83 -12.97
N SER A 199 -15.68 -10.50 -13.93
CA SER A 199 -16.06 -11.85 -14.35
C SER A 199 -16.00 -12.90 -13.24
N ASP A 200 -15.16 -12.67 -12.22
CA ASP A 200 -14.79 -13.68 -11.23
C ASP A 200 -14.87 -13.17 -9.77
N ILE A 201 -15.82 -12.26 -9.47
CA ILE A 201 -16.05 -11.81 -8.09
C ILE A 201 -16.57 -12.99 -7.25
N GLY A 202 -15.79 -13.34 -6.23
CA GLY A 202 -16.01 -14.47 -5.33
C GLY A 202 -16.96 -14.17 -4.17
N ALA A 203 -17.03 -15.10 -3.22
CA ALA A 203 -17.86 -14.96 -2.01
C ALA A 203 -17.28 -13.96 -0.98
N ASP A 204 -16.02 -13.57 -1.17
CA ASP A 204 -15.30 -12.56 -0.41
C ASP A 204 -15.75 -11.14 -0.71
N ALA A 205 -16.53 -10.91 -1.77
CA ALA A 205 -17.04 -9.60 -2.15
C ALA A 205 -18.47 -9.65 -2.70
N PHE A 206 -19.11 -8.48 -2.81
CA PHE A 206 -20.43 -8.29 -3.40
C PHE A 206 -20.54 -6.93 -4.07
N CYS A 207 -21.52 -6.74 -4.96
CA CYS A 207 -21.76 -5.46 -5.61
C CYS A 207 -22.95 -4.70 -4.99
N ALA A 208 -22.87 -3.38 -4.99
CA ALA A 208 -24.02 -2.50 -4.77
C ALA A 208 -23.96 -1.31 -5.74
N GLY A 209 -25.12 -0.85 -6.21
CA GLY A 209 -25.20 0.25 -7.17
C GLY A 209 -26.38 0.17 -8.12
N TYR A 210 -26.72 1.30 -8.73
CA TYR A 210 -27.80 1.36 -9.71
C TYR A 210 -27.30 0.89 -11.07
N ARG A 211 -28.10 0.10 -11.78
CA ARG A 211 -27.74 -0.40 -13.11
C ARG A 211 -27.52 0.73 -14.11
N GLU A 212 -28.32 1.78 -14.01
CA GLU A 212 -28.23 2.98 -14.82
C GLU A 212 -27.06 3.90 -14.41
N GLY A 213 -26.36 3.57 -13.32
CA GLY A 213 -25.39 4.45 -12.70
C GLY A 213 -26.06 5.61 -11.96
N GLY A 214 -25.35 6.73 -11.87
CA GLY A 214 -25.82 7.97 -11.25
C GLY A 214 -25.73 8.05 -9.73
N ARG A 215 -25.42 6.98 -8.99
CA ARG A 215 -25.03 7.02 -7.56
C ARG A 215 -24.00 5.96 -7.24
N ASP A 216 -22.97 6.34 -6.49
CA ASP A 216 -21.88 5.44 -6.12
C ASP A 216 -21.02 5.98 -4.97
N SER A 217 -20.19 5.13 -4.39
CA SER A 217 -19.01 5.50 -3.61
C SER A 217 -17.77 5.49 -4.51
N CYS A 218 -16.70 6.16 -4.12
CA CYS A 218 -15.56 6.30 -5.03
C CYS A 218 -14.27 6.69 -4.27
N SER A 219 -13.25 7.26 -4.93
CA SER A 219 -11.95 7.51 -4.30
C SER A 219 -12.09 8.36 -3.01
N GLY A 220 -11.21 8.11 -2.04
CA GLY A 220 -11.33 8.67 -0.68
C GLY A 220 -12.31 7.93 0.24
N ASP A 221 -13.29 7.18 -0.29
CA ASP A 221 -14.17 6.32 0.52
C ASP A 221 -13.66 4.89 0.68
N SER A 222 -12.59 4.51 -0.02
CA SER A 222 -11.93 3.21 0.07
C SER A 222 -11.73 2.76 1.52
N GLY A 223 -12.08 1.51 1.82
CA GLY A 223 -12.06 0.97 3.18
C GLY A 223 -13.20 1.44 4.09
N GLY A 224 -13.97 2.46 3.68
CA GLY A 224 -15.13 2.96 4.40
C GLY A 224 -16.28 1.95 4.44
N PRO A 225 -17.22 2.10 5.39
CA PRO A 225 -18.26 1.11 5.63
C PRO A 225 -19.47 1.28 4.68
N ILE A 226 -20.02 0.15 4.23
CA ILE A 226 -21.38 0.07 3.67
C ILE A 226 -22.31 -0.59 4.69
N MET A 227 -23.40 0.09 5.00
CA MET A 227 -24.28 -0.18 6.13
C MET A 227 -25.62 -0.77 5.68
N LEU A 228 -26.08 -1.79 6.41
CA LEU A 228 -27.44 -2.29 6.36
C LEU A 228 -28.26 -1.62 7.48
N SER A 229 -29.44 -1.11 7.14
CA SER A 229 -30.40 -0.65 8.16
C SER A 229 -31.40 -1.76 8.50
N THR A 230 -31.33 -2.28 9.72
CA THR A 230 -32.25 -3.29 10.26
C THR A 230 -33.03 -2.68 11.42
N ASN A 231 -34.34 -2.49 11.26
CA ASN A 231 -35.23 -1.91 12.31
C ASN A 231 -34.75 -0.55 12.87
N GLY A 232 -34.11 0.27 12.03
CA GLY A 232 -33.58 1.58 12.44
C GLY A 232 -32.25 1.52 13.20
N GLN A 233 -31.61 0.35 13.29
CA GLN A 233 -30.21 0.19 13.69
C GLN A 233 -29.35 -0.04 12.45
N TYR A 234 -28.10 0.43 12.48
CA TYR A 234 -27.16 0.23 11.39
C TYR A 234 -26.11 -0.80 11.76
N GLU A 235 -25.94 -1.79 10.89
CA GLU A 235 -24.93 -2.84 10.99
C GLU A 235 -24.07 -2.81 9.73
N GLN A 236 -22.77 -3.01 9.87
CA GLN A 236 -21.85 -2.92 8.74
C GLN A 236 -21.87 -4.21 7.94
N LEU A 237 -22.24 -4.11 6.67
CA LEU A 237 -22.33 -5.23 5.75
C LEU A 237 -21.02 -5.48 5.00
N GLY A 238 -20.29 -4.41 4.68
CA GLY A 238 -19.09 -4.50 3.87
C GLY A 238 -18.15 -3.31 3.99
N LEU A 239 -17.11 -3.33 3.16
CA LEU A 239 -16.10 -2.29 3.02
C LEU A 239 -16.03 -1.87 1.54
N VAL A 240 -15.90 -0.57 1.26
CA VAL A 240 -15.63 -0.08 -0.10
C VAL A 240 -14.27 -0.64 -0.54
N SER A 241 -14.23 -1.38 -1.67
CA SER A 241 -13.02 -2.04 -2.16
C SER A 241 -12.56 -1.45 -3.50
N TRP A 242 -13.36 -1.59 -4.57
CA TRP A 242 -13.01 -1.08 -5.90
C TRP A 242 -14.26 -0.89 -6.79
N GLY A 243 -14.07 -0.32 -7.98
CA GLY A 243 -15.09 -0.19 -9.02
C GLY A 243 -14.52 0.40 -10.32
N GLU A 244 -15.19 0.20 -11.46
CA GLU A 244 -14.77 0.76 -12.75
C GLU A 244 -15.34 2.18 -12.94
N GLY A 245 -14.55 3.18 -12.56
CA GLY A 245 -15.06 4.55 -12.45
C GLY A 245 -16.19 4.65 -11.43
N CYS A 246 -16.85 5.80 -11.38
CA CYS A 246 -17.83 6.08 -10.33
C CYS A 246 -19.19 6.44 -10.93
N ALA A 247 -20.23 5.73 -10.47
CA ALA A 247 -21.61 5.84 -10.92
C ALA A 247 -21.81 5.69 -12.43
N GLN A 248 -20.94 4.92 -13.09
CA GLN A 248 -21.12 4.61 -14.49
C GLN A 248 -22.23 3.56 -14.67
N PRO A 249 -22.99 3.60 -15.78
CA PRO A 249 -23.96 2.57 -16.07
C PRO A 249 -23.29 1.18 -16.12
N LYS A 250 -23.81 0.24 -15.32
CA LYS A 250 -23.33 -1.16 -15.21
C LYS A 250 -21.91 -1.36 -14.66
N ALA A 251 -21.25 -0.32 -14.16
CA ALA A 251 -20.09 -0.45 -13.30
C ALA A 251 -20.56 -0.32 -11.86
N TYR A 252 -20.66 -1.45 -11.15
CA TYR A 252 -21.14 -1.45 -9.78
C TYR A 252 -19.98 -1.28 -8.81
N GLY A 253 -20.15 -0.51 -7.74
CA GLY A 253 -19.20 -0.56 -6.61
C GLY A 253 -19.09 -1.98 -6.07
N VAL A 254 -17.85 -2.44 -5.87
CA VAL A 254 -17.51 -3.75 -5.30
C VAL A 254 -17.07 -3.54 -3.86
N TYR A 255 -17.66 -4.34 -2.98
CA TYR A 255 -17.51 -4.23 -1.54
C TYR A 255 -17.07 -5.56 -0.96
N THR A 256 -16.11 -5.53 -0.03
CA THR A 256 -15.70 -6.72 0.72
C THR A 256 -16.86 -7.24 1.57
N ASN A 257 -17.11 -8.54 1.54
CA ASN A 257 -18.16 -9.21 2.30
C ASN A 257 -17.67 -9.54 3.73
N ILE A 258 -17.94 -8.67 4.70
CA ILE A 258 -17.41 -8.83 6.07
C ILE A 258 -17.80 -10.16 6.72
N SER A 259 -19.01 -10.66 6.47
CA SER A 259 -19.47 -11.92 7.07
C SER A 259 -18.66 -13.13 6.59
N HIS A 260 -18.05 -13.05 5.39
CA HIS A 260 -17.12 -14.06 4.89
C HIS A 260 -15.86 -14.15 5.76
N PHE A 261 -15.45 -13.03 6.35
CA PHE A 261 -14.22 -12.89 7.13
C PHE A 261 -14.44 -12.92 8.65
N ALA A 262 -15.62 -13.30 9.14
CA ALA A 262 -15.94 -13.25 10.57
C ALA A 262 -14.92 -14.01 11.46
N GLU A 263 -14.48 -15.19 11.03
CA GLU A 263 -13.46 -15.97 11.75
C GLU A 263 -12.09 -15.27 11.75
N TRP A 264 -11.71 -14.69 10.60
CA TRP A 264 -10.44 -13.98 10.46
C TRP A 264 -10.42 -12.71 11.31
N ILE A 265 -11.51 -11.92 11.29
CA ILE A 265 -11.69 -10.73 12.15
C ILE A 265 -11.54 -11.15 13.60
N GLY A 266 -12.28 -12.18 14.05
CA GLY A 266 -12.21 -12.67 15.43
C GLY A 266 -10.79 -13.04 15.88
N LYS A 267 -10.01 -13.68 15.01
CA LYS A 267 -8.60 -14.02 15.28
C LYS A 267 -7.70 -12.78 15.36
N LYS A 268 -7.86 -11.80 14.47
CA LYS A 268 -7.06 -10.56 14.47
C LYS A 268 -7.44 -9.61 15.60
N THR A 269 -8.67 -9.72 16.12
CA THR A 269 -9.14 -8.93 17.27
C THR A 269 -9.03 -9.68 18.60
N ALA A 270 -8.38 -10.85 18.62
CA ALA A 270 -8.25 -11.70 19.82
C ALA A 270 -7.30 -11.15 20.90
N GLY A 271 -6.58 -10.05 20.63
CA GLY A 271 -5.67 -9.41 21.58
C GLY A 271 -4.24 -9.94 21.55
N PHE A 272 -3.85 -10.81 20.62
CA PHE A 272 -2.44 -11.16 20.44
C PHE A 272 -1.78 -10.15 19.48
N SER A 273 -1.10 -9.15 20.05
CA SER A 273 -0.47 -8.04 19.34
C SER A 273 0.93 -8.43 18.82
N TYR A 274 1.20 -8.19 17.54
CA TYR A 274 2.50 -8.44 16.91
C TYR A 274 2.66 -7.66 15.61
N GLN A 275 3.91 -7.40 15.23
CA GLN A 275 4.21 -6.80 13.92
C GLN A 275 4.14 -7.86 12.83
N THR A 276 3.28 -7.69 11.84
CA THR A 276 3.17 -8.60 10.68
C THR A 276 4.38 -8.49 9.76
N LYS A 277 4.83 -7.26 9.52
CA LYS A 277 5.93 -6.89 8.62
C LYS A 277 6.81 -5.81 9.23
N ALA A 278 8.10 -6.09 9.38
CA ALA A 278 9.14 -5.16 9.77
C ALA A 278 10.04 -4.85 8.57
N MET A 279 10.16 -3.56 8.23
CA MET A 279 11.13 -3.10 7.21
C MET A 279 12.41 -2.68 7.93
N LEU A 280 13.45 -3.52 7.87
CA LEU A 280 14.75 -3.24 8.48
C LEU A 280 15.60 -2.31 7.62
N GLY A 281 15.24 -2.05 6.37
CA GLY A 281 16.01 -1.20 5.46
C GLY A 281 17.34 -1.84 5.03
N ALA A 282 18.29 -1.01 4.62
CA ALA A 282 19.59 -1.47 4.13
C ALA A 282 20.51 -1.93 5.26
N ARG A 283 21.17 -3.07 5.08
CA ARG A 283 22.10 -3.64 6.04
C ARG A 283 23.37 -4.14 5.33
N PRO A 284 24.56 -3.96 5.92
CA PRO A 284 25.77 -4.60 5.43
C PRO A 284 25.62 -6.12 5.35
N LEU A 285 26.39 -6.73 4.45
CA LEU A 285 26.53 -8.18 4.40
C LEU A 285 27.08 -8.73 5.72
N GLY A 286 26.51 -9.84 6.18
CA GLY A 286 26.87 -10.48 7.44
C GLY A 286 25.67 -10.74 8.35
N PRO A 287 25.94 -11.15 9.61
CA PRO A 287 24.89 -11.50 10.56
C PRO A 287 24.21 -10.23 11.10
N ILE A 288 22.89 -10.24 11.05
CA ILE A 288 22.02 -9.30 11.74
C ILE A 288 21.20 -10.05 12.79
N GLU A 289 20.75 -9.33 13.81
CA GLU A 289 19.77 -9.84 14.77
C GLU A 289 18.52 -8.98 14.68
N HIS A 290 17.35 -9.64 14.72
CA HIS A 290 16.07 -8.97 14.83
C HIS A 290 15.25 -9.64 15.91
N LYS A 291 14.57 -8.81 16.69
CA LYS A 291 13.70 -9.22 17.78
C LYS A 291 12.26 -9.08 17.32
N PHE A 292 11.56 -10.21 17.29
CA PHE A 292 10.12 -10.25 17.07
C PHE A 292 9.42 -10.17 18.42
N GLU A 293 8.59 -9.15 18.61
CA GLU A 293 7.92 -8.87 19.89
C GLU A 293 6.42 -9.20 19.79
N PHE A 294 5.89 -9.78 20.86
CA PHE A 294 4.51 -10.19 21.00
C PHE A 294 3.96 -9.67 22.33
N THR A 295 2.68 -9.31 22.38
CA THR A 295 2.04 -8.86 23.61
C THR A 295 0.62 -9.38 23.69
N ASN A 296 0.24 -9.92 24.84
CA ASN A 296 -1.14 -10.25 25.13
C ASN A 296 -1.89 -8.99 25.59
N LYS A 297 -2.73 -8.42 24.74
CA LYS A 297 -3.64 -7.30 25.03
C LYS A 297 -5.09 -7.74 25.27
N SER A 298 -5.33 -9.05 25.38
CA SER A 298 -6.63 -9.59 25.78
C SER A 298 -6.79 -9.53 27.31
N ASP A 299 -7.99 -9.89 27.79
CA ASP A 299 -8.29 -10.04 29.22
C ASP A 299 -8.11 -11.49 29.72
N GLN A 300 -7.72 -12.42 28.83
CA GLN A 300 -7.46 -13.82 29.14
C GLN A 300 -5.96 -14.13 29.02
N GLU A 301 -5.53 -15.28 29.56
CA GLU A 301 -4.20 -15.82 29.26
C GLU A 301 -4.13 -16.32 27.81
N ILE A 302 -2.97 -16.16 27.17
CA ILE A 302 -2.69 -16.71 25.84
C ILE A 302 -1.44 -17.58 25.94
N SER A 303 -1.55 -18.87 25.61
CA SER A 303 -0.40 -19.76 25.61
C SER A 303 0.22 -19.88 24.22
N VAL A 304 1.50 -19.50 24.10
CA VAL A 304 2.31 -19.79 22.92
C VAL A 304 2.75 -21.26 22.99
N THR A 305 2.23 -22.06 22.06
CA THR A 305 2.42 -23.52 22.02
C THR A 305 3.60 -23.94 21.17
N ASN A 306 3.96 -23.14 20.16
CA ASN A 306 5.09 -23.43 19.29
C ASN A 306 5.65 -22.15 18.65
N VAL A 307 6.97 -22.09 18.50
CA VAL A 307 7.70 -21.05 17.76
C VAL A 307 8.67 -21.74 16.81
N SER A 308 8.60 -21.38 15.53
CA SER A 308 9.48 -21.93 14.50
C SER A 308 9.85 -20.87 13.47
N LEU A 309 10.94 -21.09 12.73
CA LEU A 309 11.22 -20.29 11.54
C LEU A 309 10.14 -20.58 10.49
N ALA A 310 9.64 -19.55 9.83
CA ALA A 310 8.60 -19.66 8.81
C ALA A 310 9.18 -20.07 7.44
N VAL A 311 9.80 -21.27 7.34
CA VAL A 311 10.47 -21.82 6.14
C VAL A 311 9.57 -22.84 5.43
N GLY A 312 9.34 -22.69 4.12
CA GLY A 312 8.79 -23.79 3.30
C GLY A 312 7.88 -23.39 2.14
N THR A 313 7.52 -24.38 1.32
CA THR A 313 6.80 -24.24 0.04
C THR A 313 5.37 -23.68 0.12
N ASN A 314 4.80 -23.63 1.33
CA ASN A 314 3.44 -23.12 1.58
C ASN A 314 3.44 -21.80 2.38
N ASP A 315 4.60 -21.38 2.90
CA ASP A 315 4.76 -20.09 3.56
C ASP A 315 5.38 -19.12 2.54
N PRO A 316 5.02 -17.81 2.50
CA PRO A 316 5.47 -16.94 1.41
C PRO A 316 6.94 -16.53 1.49
N ILE A 317 7.72 -17.11 2.41
CA ILE A 317 9.09 -16.69 2.73
C ILE A 317 10.08 -17.56 1.98
N THR A 318 10.88 -16.95 1.12
CA THR A 318 11.99 -17.61 0.43
C THR A 318 13.27 -17.16 1.10
N TYR A 319 13.74 -17.90 2.11
CA TYR A 319 15.01 -17.56 2.76
C TYR A 319 16.15 -17.57 1.74
N ASN A 320 16.59 -16.39 1.33
CA ASN A 320 17.79 -16.19 0.53
C ASN A 320 19.05 -16.14 1.42
N GLY A 321 19.04 -16.82 2.57
CA GLY A 321 20.10 -16.78 3.58
C GLY A 321 19.84 -17.78 4.71
N SER A 322 20.65 -17.75 5.77
CA SER A 322 20.49 -18.66 6.92
C SER A 322 19.91 -17.94 8.15
N ALA A 323 18.83 -18.46 8.71
CA ALA A 323 18.19 -17.94 9.94
C ALA A 323 18.31 -18.94 11.10
N ILE A 324 18.52 -18.45 12.32
CA ILE A 324 18.57 -19.26 13.55
C ILE A 324 17.87 -18.50 14.68
N ILE A 325 16.97 -19.17 15.41
CA ILE A 325 16.39 -18.63 16.64
C ILE A 325 17.47 -18.66 17.74
N LYS A 326 17.83 -17.50 18.27
CA LYS A 326 18.84 -17.29 19.31
C LYS A 326 18.26 -17.40 20.71
N SER A 327 17.08 -16.86 20.91
CA SER A 327 16.32 -16.91 22.16
C SER A 327 14.83 -16.88 21.87
N ASN A 328 14.06 -17.43 22.80
CA ASN A 328 12.60 -17.40 22.80
C ASN A 328 12.15 -17.27 24.26
N SER A 329 11.51 -16.15 24.60
CA SER A 329 10.92 -15.91 25.93
C SER A 329 9.42 -16.20 25.97
N CYS A 330 8.81 -16.64 24.86
CA CYS A 330 7.37 -16.86 24.76
C CYS A 330 6.93 -18.20 25.39
N GLY A 331 5.94 -18.10 26.27
CA GLY A 331 5.22 -19.20 26.92
C GLY A 331 3.76 -18.84 27.10
N THR A 332 3.21 -19.03 28.31
CA THR A 332 1.88 -18.48 28.65
C THR A 332 2.03 -17.02 29.06
N LEU A 333 1.27 -16.15 28.40
CA LEU A 333 1.27 -14.71 28.63
C LEU A 333 0.01 -14.31 29.37
N SER A 334 0.18 -13.67 30.53
CA SER A 334 -0.89 -13.00 31.26
C SER A 334 -1.37 -11.75 30.50
N PRO A 335 -2.54 -11.17 30.85
CA PRO A 335 -2.94 -9.89 30.30
C PRO A 335 -1.87 -8.80 30.47
N ASN A 336 -1.55 -8.11 29.38
CA ASN A 336 -0.47 -7.12 29.20
C ASN A 336 0.96 -7.66 29.31
N GLU A 337 1.15 -8.99 29.39
CA GLU A 337 2.48 -9.59 29.35
C GLU A 337 2.99 -9.67 27.90
N GLY A 338 4.27 -9.34 27.73
CA GLY A 338 4.96 -9.43 26.46
C GLY A 338 6.02 -10.52 26.46
N CYS A 339 6.34 -11.02 25.28
CA CYS A 339 7.48 -11.90 25.05
C CYS A 339 8.15 -11.56 23.72
N ASP A 340 9.31 -12.16 23.50
CA ASP A 340 10.13 -11.90 22.35
C ASP A 340 10.86 -13.15 21.84
N VAL A 341 11.13 -13.15 20.54
CA VAL A 341 11.93 -14.17 19.86
C VAL A 341 13.02 -13.44 19.10
N VAL A 342 14.29 -13.70 19.44
CA VAL A 342 15.43 -13.12 18.74
C VAL A 342 15.88 -14.10 17.66
N VAL A 343 15.91 -13.64 16.42
CA VAL A 343 16.42 -14.39 15.27
C VAL A 343 17.70 -13.74 14.77
N SER A 344 18.75 -14.53 14.63
CA SER A 344 19.93 -14.15 13.87
C SER A 344 19.75 -14.59 12.43
N TYR A 345 19.92 -13.65 11.49
CA TYR A 345 19.83 -13.86 10.06
C TYR A 345 21.14 -13.44 9.40
N ASN A 346 21.69 -14.27 8.52
CA ASN A 346 22.90 -13.93 7.77
C ASN A 346 22.54 -13.43 6.37
N ILE A 347 22.84 -12.14 6.11
CA ILE A 347 22.75 -11.53 4.78
C ILE A 347 24.02 -11.93 4.01
N ASP A 348 23.91 -12.92 3.13
CA ASP A 348 25.03 -13.51 2.39
C ASP A 348 25.24 -12.90 0.99
N SER A 349 24.32 -12.07 0.53
CA SER A 349 24.36 -11.48 -0.80
C SER A 349 23.74 -10.07 -0.81
N VAL A 350 23.99 -9.34 -1.89
CA VAL A 350 23.34 -8.06 -2.14
C VAL A 350 21.94 -8.31 -2.69
N GLY A 351 20.96 -7.51 -2.27
CA GLY A 351 19.59 -7.57 -2.76
C GLY A 351 18.58 -7.80 -1.64
N ASN A 352 17.40 -8.29 -1.98
CA ASN A 352 16.31 -8.44 -1.03
C ASN A 352 16.43 -9.73 -0.22
N HIS A 353 16.27 -9.57 1.09
CA HIS A 353 16.25 -10.65 2.06
C HIS A 353 14.99 -10.55 2.91
N ASP A 354 14.32 -11.68 3.08
CA ASP A 354 13.22 -11.84 4.01
C ASP A 354 13.45 -13.04 4.93
N PHE A 355 13.01 -12.87 6.18
CA PHE A 355 13.01 -13.92 7.18
C PHE A 355 11.87 -13.68 8.16
N GLY A 356 11.41 -14.74 8.80
CA GLY A 356 10.31 -14.61 9.74
C GLY A 356 10.18 -15.78 10.69
N ILE A 357 9.20 -15.66 11.57
CA ILE A 357 8.82 -16.69 12.51
C ILE A 357 7.33 -16.97 12.41
N LYS A 358 7.00 -18.23 12.70
CA LYS A 358 5.65 -18.74 12.84
C LYS A 358 5.41 -19.07 14.31
N VAL A 359 4.39 -18.44 14.89
CA VAL A 359 4.01 -18.58 16.29
C VAL A 359 2.61 -19.17 16.36
N SER A 360 2.47 -20.30 17.05
CA SER A 360 1.18 -20.97 17.28
C SER A 360 0.69 -20.71 18.69
N THR A 361 -0.59 -20.40 18.84
CA THR A 361 -1.25 -20.18 20.14
C THR A 361 -2.32 -21.25 20.41
N ASP A 362 -2.82 -21.30 21.64
CA ASP A 362 -3.75 -22.32 22.16
C ASP A 362 -5.20 -22.21 21.68
N SER A 363 -5.64 -21.10 21.09
CA SER A 363 -6.76 -21.05 20.10
C SER A 363 -7.27 -19.65 19.79
N LEU A 364 -7.08 -18.65 20.65
CA LEU A 364 -7.68 -17.32 20.45
C LEU A 364 -7.11 -16.57 19.24
N ALA A 365 -5.79 -16.55 19.07
CA ALA A 365 -5.14 -15.90 17.93
C ALA A 365 -4.76 -16.86 16.80
N GLY A 366 -4.84 -18.18 17.05
CA GLY A 366 -4.44 -19.21 16.10
C GLY A 366 -2.94 -19.19 15.81
N VAL A 367 -2.59 -19.27 14.53
CA VAL A 367 -1.21 -19.25 14.05
C VAL A 367 -0.94 -17.90 13.42
N VAL A 368 0.13 -17.24 13.85
CA VAL A 368 0.56 -15.95 13.31
C VAL A 368 1.93 -16.06 12.68
N ILE A 369 2.17 -15.23 11.67
CA ILE A 369 3.45 -15.12 10.98
C ILE A 369 3.90 -13.66 11.11
N SER A 370 5.12 -13.49 11.60
CA SER A 370 5.80 -12.19 11.67
C SER A 370 7.04 -12.23 10.79
N LYS A 371 7.20 -11.23 9.93
CA LYS A 371 8.26 -11.16 8.91
C LYS A 371 9.10 -9.91 9.07
N ALA A 372 10.37 -10.02 8.74
CA ALA A 372 11.30 -8.93 8.62
C ALA A 372 11.93 -8.95 7.21
N TYR A 373 12.08 -7.76 6.63
CA TYR A 373 12.65 -7.54 5.30
C TYR A 373 13.87 -6.64 5.43
N ALA A 374 14.96 -7.00 4.77
CA ALA A 374 16.19 -6.23 4.72
C ALA A 374 16.73 -6.19 3.28
N ILE A 375 17.50 -5.16 2.98
CA ILE A 375 18.24 -5.04 1.72
C ILE A 375 19.72 -5.23 2.05
N GLY A 376 20.32 -6.32 1.58
CA GLY A 376 21.77 -6.50 1.63
C GLY A 376 22.44 -5.49 0.71
N ALA A 377 23.26 -4.60 1.26
CA ALA A 377 23.89 -3.53 0.51
C ALA A 377 25.28 -3.19 1.07
N ASN A 378 26.11 -2.57 0.25
CA ASN A 378 27.44 -2.11 0.65
C ASN A 378 27.39 -0.65 1.08
N LYS A 379 28.24 -0.25 2.03
CA LYS A 379 28.44 1.18 2.29
C LYS A 379 29.05 1.84 1.06
N VAL A 380 28.58 3.02 0.72
CA VAL A 380 29.17 3.81 -0.37
C VAL A 380 30.59 4.26 -0.03
N SER A 381 31.35 4.68 -1.04
CA SER A 381 32.68 5.26 -0.84
C SER A 381 32.64 6.60 -0.10
N ASP A 382 33.76 6.99 0.53
CA ASP A 382 33.87 8.28 1.22
C ASP A 382 33.60 9.47 0.29
N THR A 383 33.96 9.35 -1.00
CA THR A 383 33.72 10.38 -2.02
C THR A 383 32.24 10.57 -2.32
N VAL A 384 31.49 9.47 -2.45
CA VAL A 384 30.03 9.52 -2.63
C VAL A 384 29.36 10.04 -1.36
N ASN A 385 29.76 9.52 -0.20
CA ASN A 385 29.20 9.91 1.10
C ASN A 385 29.38 11.42 1.38
N ALA A 386 30.50 12.00 0.96
CA ALA A 386 30.78 13.43 1.12
C ALA A 386 29.81 14.36 0.36
N LEU A 387 29.12 13.86 -0.68
CA LEU A 387 28.13 14.62 -1.43
C LEU A 387 26.71 14.54 -0.84
N VAL A 388 26.45 13.61 0.09
CA VAL A 388 25.17 13.48 0.78
C VAL A 388 25.15 14.43 1.98
N THR A 389 24.81 15.70 1.74
CA THR A 389 24.91 16.80 2.72
C THR A 389 23.73 16.91 3.70
N ILE A 390 22.94 15.85 3.85
CA ILE A 390 21.77 15.78 4.73
C ILE A 390 22.06 14.95 5.98
N PRO A 391 21.37 15.21 7.11
CA PRO A 391 21.49 14.35 8.28
C PRO A 391 21.08 12.91 7.96
N ASN A 392 21.97 11.96 8.23
CA ASN A 392 21.74 10.53 8.02
C ASN A 392 22.62 9.71 8.97
N ASN A 393 22.28 8.43 9.15
CA ASN A 393 23.13 7.48 9.87
C ASN A 393 24.10 6.74 8.93
N ALA A 394 23.65 6.42 7.72
CA ALA A 394 24.45 5.70 6.74
C ALA A 394 23.90 5.85 5.31
N VAL A 395 24.82 5.68 4.35
CA VAL A 395 24.50 5.63 2.92
C VAL A 395 25.00 4.31 2.35
N TYR A 396 24.13 3.63 1.62
CA TYR A 396 24.38 2.32 1.04
C TYR A 396 24.08 2.28 -0.46
N SER A 397 24.65 1.30 -1.13
CA SER A 397 24.34 0.99 -2.51
C SER A 397 24.41 -0.51 -2.79
N THR A 398 23.54 -1.01 -3.67
CA THR A 398 23.58 -2.42 -4.10
C THR A 398 24.67 -2.66 -5.13
N GLU A 399 24.96 -1.68 -5.99
CA GLU A 399 26.16 -1.65 -6.84
C GLU A 399 27.00 -0.39 -6.54
N ALA A 400 28.21 -0.29 -7.05
CA ALA A 400 29.07 0.87 -6.78
C ALA A 400 28.61 2.10 -7.58
N TRP A 401 27.99 3.08 -6.91
CA TRP A 401 27.77 4.42 -7.47
C TRP A 401 29.06 5.24 -7.36
N ASP A 402 29.30 6.14 -8.31
CA ASP A 402 30.55 6.92 -8.37
C ASP A 402 30.27 8.43 -8.47
N VAL A 403 31.32 9.24 -8.38
CA VAL A 403 31.24 10.71 -8.42
C VAL A 403 31.76 11.25 -9.75
N GLU A 404 30.91 11.98 -10.45
CA GLU A 404 31.25 12.76 -11.64
C GLU A 404 31.22 14.26 -11.29
N GLY A 405 32.37 14.81 -10.91
CA GLY A 405 32.46 16.20 -10.46
C GLY A 405 31.77 16.41 -9.11
N ASN A 406 30.59 17.03 -9.09
CA ASN A 406 29.78 17.24 -7.88
C ASN A 406 28.43 16.51 -7.97
N THR A 407 28.40 15.39 -8.67
CA THR A 407 27.20 14.63 -8.98
C THR A 407 27.48 13.16 -8.71
N ILE A 408 26.56 12.50 -7.99
CA ILE A 408 26.58 11.06 -7.77
C ILE A 408 25.91 10.42 -8.99
N ALA A 409 26.53 9.40 -9.58
CA ALA A 409 26.04 8.71 -10.76
C ALA A 409 25.90 7.21 -10.52
N SER A 410 24.82 6.62 -11.04
CA SER A 410 24.63 5.17 -11.06
C SER A 410 25.71 4.52 -11.94
N PRO A 411 26.09 3.26 -11.65
CA PRO A 411 26.94 2.50 -12.56
C PRO A 411 26.22 2.19 -13.88
N ASP A 412 27.00 1.87 -14.91
CA ASP A 412 26.47 1.22 -16.11
C ASP A 412 26.02 -0.20 -15.75
N ILE A 413 24.71 -0.44 -15.77
CA ILE A 413 24.11 -1.76 -15.58
C ILE A 413 23.64 -2.34 -16.92
N GLY A 414 23.65 -3.66 -17.04
CA GLY A 414 23.16 -4.40 -18.21
C GLY A 414 21.69 -4.82 -18.09
N ASN A 415 21.19 -5.52 -19.11
CA ASN A 415 19.79 -5.98 -19.18
C ASN A 415 19.42 -6.85 -17.97
N SER A 416 18.20 -6.67 -17.48
CA SER A 416 17.64 -7.36 -16.32
C SER A 416 18.46 -7.18 -15.03
N GLN A 417 19.29 -6.14 -14.96
CA GLN A 417 19.99 -5.75 -13.75
C GLN A 417 19.34 -4.52 -13.12
N SER A 418 19.54 -4.38 -11.82
CA SER A 418 19.05 -3.26 -11.03
C SER A 418 20.12 -2.80 -10.04
N THR A 419 20.14 -1.50 -9.76
CA THR A 419 20.97 -0.90 -8.71
C THR A 419 20.12 0.03 -7.84
N ALA A 420 20.50 0.19 -6.58
CA ALA A 420 19.83 1.07 -5.65
C ALA A 420 20.83 1.92 -4.88
N PHE A 421 20.46 3.17 -4.64
CA PHE A 421 21.13 4.12 -3.74
C PHE A 421 20.20 4.39 -2.55
N ILE A 422 20.71 4.20 -1.34
CA ILE A 422 19.88 4.18 -0.12
C ILE A 422 20.49 5.11 0.92
N VAL A 423 19.70 6.02 1.46
CA VAL A 423 20.09 6.85 2.61
C VAL A 423 19.20 6.48 3.79
N ASP A 424 19.83 6.06 4.89
CA ASP A 424 19.16 5.53 6.07
C ASP A 424 19.41 6.41 7.31
N GLY A 425 18.44 6.40 8.24
CA GLY A 425 18.52 7.12 9.50
C GLY A 425 18.35 8.63 9.38
N ILE A 426 17.40 9.07 8.55
CA ILE A 426 17.08 10.48 8.34
C ILE A 426 16.08 10.94 9.43
N PRO A 427 16.29 12.09 10.09
CA PRO A 427 15.33 12.66 11.03
C PRO A 427 14.04 13.15 10.35
N ALA A 428 13.01 13.42 11.15
CA ALA A 428 11.73 13.95 10.65
C ALA A 428 11.90 15.33 10.02
N GLY A 429 11.44 15.49 8.78
CA GLY A 429 11.62 16.71 7.99
C GLY A 429 11.40 16.45 6.50
N THR A 430 11.98 17.29 5.63
CA THR A 430 11.93 17.10 4.17
C THR A 430 13.33 17.05 3.59
N VAL A 431 13.59 16.04 2.77
CA VAL A 431 14.81 15.95 1.95
C VAL A 431 14.51 16.48 0.55
N SER A 432 15.35 17.37 0.05
CA SER A 432 15.29 17.87 -1.33
C SER A 432 16.56 17.46 -2.08
N LEU A 433 16.42 17.02 -3.33
CA LEU A 433 17.56 16.67 -4.19
C LEU A 433 17.22 16.90 -5.66
N ASP A 434 18.23 17.21 -6.46
CA ASP A 434 18.12 17.25 -7.91
C ASP A 434 18.38 15.85 -8.48
N LEU A 435 17.40 15.33 -9.20
CA LEU A 435 17.41 14.03 -9.83
C LEU A 435 17.42 14.19 -11.34
N THR A 436 18.25 13.42 -12.04
CA THR A 436 18.19 13.33 -13.50
C THR A 436 18.28 11.87 -13.91
N VAL A 437 17.32 11.45 -14.72
CA VAL A 437 17.18 10.11 -15.30
C VAL A 437 17.36 10.23 -16.80
N PHE A 438 18.26 9.42 -17.34
CA PHE A 438 18.32 9.13 -18.77
C PHE A 438 18.00 7.65 -18.89
N SER A 439 16.82 7.31 -19.41
CA SER A 439 16.43 5.93 -19.61
C SER A 439 15.63 5.76 -20.90
N GLU A 440 15.61 4.54 -21.45
CA GLU A 440 14.76 4.23 -22.60
C GLU A 440 13.28 4.29 -22.19
N GLU A 441 12.45 5.03 -22.94
CA GLU A 441 11.03 5.16 -22.64
C GLU A 441 10.34 3.78 -22.61
N LYS A 442 9.58 3.50 -21.54
CA LYS A 442 8.78 2.28 -21.33
C LYS A 442 9.56 0.98 -21.14
N HIS A 443 10.89 1.05 -21.07
CA HIS A 443 11.77 -0.11 -20.95
C HIS A 443 12.59 -0.05 -19.66
N ASP A 444 13.27 1.06 -19.43
CA ASP A 444 14.06 1.28 -18.22
C ASP A 444 13.32 2.18 -17.24
N TYR A 445 13.33 1.81 -15.96
CA TYR A 445 12.61 2.55 -14.92
C TYR A 445 13.50 2.88 -13.73
N MET A 446 13.27 4.08 -13.19
CA MET A 446 13.78 4.54 -11.91
C MET A 446 12.62 4.67 -10.95
N GLU A 447 12.75 4.10 -9.75
CA GLU A 447 11.74 4.10 -8.70
C GLU A 447 12.30 4.82 -7.46
N ILE A 448 11.46 5.60 -6.80
CA ILE A 448 11.78 6.23 -5.52
C ILE A 448 10.93 5.57 -4.45
N TYR A 449 11.58 5.20 -3.35
CA TYR A 449 10.93 4.65 -2.17
C TYR A 449 11.20 5.53 -0.97
N ILE A 450 10.18 5.73 -0.13
CA ILE A 450 10.32 6.30 1.21
C ILE A 450 9.95 5.20 2.20
N ASN A 451 10.85 4.91 3.14
CA ASN A 451 10.62 3.93 4.20
C ASN A 451 10.23 2.52 3.72
N GLY A 452 10.66 2.17 2.50
CA GLY A 452 10.38 0.90 1.85
C GLY A 452 9.10 0.86 1.00
N PHE A 453 8.42 1.99 0.84
CA PHE A 453 7.21 2.12 0.02
C PHE A 453 7.46 2.99 -1.20
N GLU A 454 6.99 2.54 -2.36
CA GLU A 454 7.18 3.26 -3.62
C GLU A 454 6.34 4.53 -3.62
N VAL A 455 6.98 5.65 -3.93
CA VAL A 455 6.31 6.95 -4.03
C VAL A 455 6.29 7.48 -5.46
N GLY A 456 7.09 6.91 -6.37
CA GLY A 456 7.03 7.23 -7.79
C GLY A 456 7.96 6.36 -8.64
N ALA A 457 7.55 6.17 -9.90
CA ALA A 457 8.31 5.45 -10.92
C ALA A 457 8.38 6.31 -12.20
N PHE A 458 9.55 6.33 -12.84
CA PHE A 458 9.85 7.20 -13.97
C PHE A 458 10.58 6.42 -15.05
N ALA A 459 10.24 6.69 -16.31
CA ALA A 459 10.96 6.21 -17.49
C ALA A 459 11.21 7.37 -18.46
N GLY A 460 12.17 7.23 -19.35
CA GLY A 460 12.54 8.26 -20.31
C GLY A 460 13.60 9.23 -19.78
N GLN A 461 13.64 10.42 -20.39
CA GLN A 461 14.59 11.48 -20.03
C GLN A 461 13.89 12.55 -19.18
N LEU A 462 14.31 12.65 -17.92
CA LEU A 462 13.63 13.50 -16.94
C LEU A 462 14.64 14.12 -15.97
N SER A 463 14.44 15.40 -15.62
CA SER A 463 15.35 16.16 -14.76
C SER A 463 14.59 17.19 -13.94
N GLY A 464 14.79 17.21 -12.63
CA GLY A 464 14.15 18.16 -11.74
C GLY A 464 14.48 17.92 -10.28
N THR A 465 13.93 18.77 -9.42
CA THR A 465 14.07 18.65 -7.97
C THR A 465 12.91 17.85 -7.40
N VAL A 466 13.20 16.92 -6.50
CA VAL A 466 12.19 16.19 -5.72
C VAL A 466 12.23 16.61 -4.26
N GLU A 467 11.07 16.63 -3.60
CA GLU A 467 10.91 16.86 -2.16
C GLU A 467 10.33 15.58 -1.54
N LEU A 468 11.08 14.95 -0.64
CA LEU A 468 10.75 13.67 -0.03
C LEU A 468 10.43 13.88 1.47
N PRO A 469 9.16 13.80 1.89
CA PRO A 469 8.77 13.94 3.29
C PRO A 469 9.17 12.74 4.13
N MET A 470 9.94 12.99 5.18
CA MET A 470 10.34 12.02 6.19
C MET A 470 9.40 12.16 7.38
N ALA A 471 8.26 11.46 7.33
CA ALA A 471 7.17 11.66 8.30
C ALA A 471 7.39 10.96 9.66
N ARG A 472 8.24 9.93 9.72
CA ARG A 472 8.46 9.17 10.97
C ARG A 472 9.31 9.96 11.93
N THR A 473 9.11 9.76 13.23
CA THR A 473 9.93 10.42 14.27
C THR A 473 11.37 9.89 14.31
N LYS A 474 11.61 8.70 13.76
CA LYS A 474 12.92 8.04 13.67
C LYS A 474 12.92 7.06 12.50
N ASP A 475 14.12 6.56 12.18
CA ASP A 475 14.33 5.47 11.22
C ASP A 475 13.75 5.75 9.82
N ASN A 476 13.73 7.02 9.40
CA ASN A 476 13.36 7.31 8.02
C ASN A 476 14.49 6.94 7.06
N SER A 477 14.11 6.54 5.87
CA SER A 477 15.03 6.27 4.76
C SER A 477 14.36 6.63 3.44
N PHE A 478 15.18 6.91 2.44
CA PHE A 478 14.74 6.85 1.05
C PHE A 478 15.68 5.96 0.23
N MET A 479 15.14 5.40 -0.85
CA MET A 479 15.88 4.61 -1.81
C MET A 479 15.53 5.08 -3.22
N ILE A 480 16.56 5.23 -4.07
CA ILE A 480 16.42 5.43 -5.50
C ILE A 480 16.91 4.15 -6.17
N ALA A 481 15.98 3.40 -6.77
CA ALA A 481 16.27 2.18 -7.51
C ALA A 481 16.25 2.47 -9.01
N TYR A 482 17.17 1.87 -9.77
CA TYR A 482 17.26 1.97 -11.20
C TYR A 482 17.38 0.58 -11.79
N SER A 483 16.50 0.23 -12.74
CA SER A 483 16.39 -1.10 -13.32
C SER A 483 16.33 -1.02 -14.84
N LYS A 484 16.98 -1.97 -15.51
CA LYS A 484 16.89 -2.17 -16.97
C LYS A 484 16.10 -3.41 -17.33
N ASP A 485 15.27 -3.32 -18.36
CA ASP A 485 14.51 -4.48 -18.84
C ASP A 485 15.37 -5.44 -19.70
N GLU A 486 14.70 -6.39 -20.35
CA GLU A 486 15.34 -7.37 -21.22
C GLU A 486 15.63 -6.84 -22.64
N VAL A 487 15.01 -5.73 -23.09
CA VAL A 487 14.87 -5.37 -24.51
C VAL A 487 15.23 -3.91 -24.78
N GLY A 488 16.24 -3.68 -25.63
CA GLY A 488 16.64 -2.33 -26.01
C GLY A 488 17.76 -1.84 -25.10
N SER A 489 18.94 -1.67 -25.68
CA SER A 489 20.08 -1.06 -24.98
C SER A 489 20.73 -0.16 -26.00
N THR A 490 20.12 1.00 -26.21
CA THR A 490 20.74 2.06 -26.99
C THR A 490 20.71 3.36 -26.21
N GLY A 491 21.77 3.60 -25.42
CA GLY A 491 21.90 4.80 -24.61
C GLY A 491 22.96 4.65 -23.52
N HIS A 492 23.45 5.77 -23.00
CA HIS A 492 24.15 5.83 -21.71
C HIS A 492 23.10 6.06 -20.63
N ASP A 493 22.24 5.06 -20.43
CA ASP A 493 21.10 5.16 -19.52
C ASP A 493 21.60 5.09 -18.08
N ARG A 494 21.30 6.15 -17.33
CA ARG A 494 21.86 6.36 -15.99
C ARG A 494 21.00 7.31 -15.16
N VAL A 495 21.12 7.16 -13.85
CA VAL A 495 20.54 8.07 -12.86
C VAL A 495 21.65 8.89 -12.22
N THR A 496 21.41 10.18 -12.06
CA THR A 496 22.34 11.09 -11.38
C THR A 496 21.65 11.93 -10.33
N ILE A 497 22.35 12.19 -9.23
CA ILE A 497 21.82 12.86 -8.05
C ILE A 497 22.79 13.96 -7.62
N LYS A 498 22.29 15.15 -7.28
CA LYS A 498 23.08 16.26 -6.72
C LYS A 498 22.22 17.18 -5.85
N ASN A 499 22.87 18.18 -5.25
CA ASN A 499 22.21 19.29 -4.53
C ASN A 499 21.29 18.83 -3.39
N PHE A 500 21.76 17.91 -2.54
CA PHE A 500 21.00 17.50 -1.36
C PHE A 500 20.79 18.68 -0.39
N ALA A 501 19.55 18.85 0.06
CA ALA A 501 19.16 19.80 1.08
C ALA A 501 18.18 19.16 2.07
N TYR A 502 18.11 19.71 3.28
CA TYR A 502 17.21 19.23 4.33
C TYR A 502 16.55 20.41 5.05
N SER A 503 15.25 20.24 5.32
CA SER A 503 14.43 21.15 6.13
C SER A 503 13.82 20.38 7.30
N ASN A 504 13.67 21.02 8.46
CA ASN A 504 12.93 20.45 9.59
C ASN A 504 11.40 20.52 9.39
N GLU A 505 10.94 21.32 8.42
CA GLU A 505 9.52 21.35 8.04
C GLU A 505 9.20 20.13 7.17
N ILE A 506 8.11 19.44 7.49
CA ILE A 506 7.55 18.40 6.63
C ILE A 506 6.69 19.09 5.59
N ARG A 507 7.12 19.00 4.33
CA ARG A 507 6.42 19.52 3.15
C ARG A 507 5.74 18.38 2.43
N GLU A 508 4.87 18.73 1.51
CA GLU A 508 4.23 17.77 0.63
C GLU A 508 5.26 17.08 -0.29
N LEU A 509 4.99 15.81 -0.62
CA LEU A 509 5.76 15.06 -1.60
C LEU A 509 5.70 15.78 -2.95
N SER A 510 6.86 16.09 -3.51
CA SER A 510 6.99 16.67 -4.85
C SER A 510 7.94 15.83 -5.67
N LEU A 511 7.51 15.41 -6.85
CA LEU A 511 8.26 14.55 -7.75
C LEU A 511 8.51 15.28 -9.08
N VAL A 512 9.48 14.81 -9.86
CA VAL A 512 9.79 15.45 -11.15
C VAL A 512 8.66 15.22 -12.15
N GLU A 513 8.19 16.29 -12.79
CA GLU A 513 7.11 16.25 -13.77
C GLU A 513 7.63 15.80 -15.17
N ASP A 514 6.91 14.90 -15.84
CA ASP A 514 7.14 14.55 -17.25
C ASP A 514 6.52 15.62 -18.17
N PRO A 515 7.30 16.33 -19.01
CA PRO A 515 6.78 17.38 -19.90
C PRO A 515 5.90 16.86 -21.06
N THR A 516 5.84 15.55 -21.31
CA THR A 516 4.96 14.95 -22.33
C THR A 516 3.55 14.63 -21.80
N ILE A 517 3.40 14.60 -20.47
CA ILE A 517 2.12 14.45 -19.79
C ILE A 517 1.55 15.85 -19.56
N LYS A 518 0.58 16.25 -20.39
CA LYS A 518 -0.18 17.49 -20.13
C LYS A 518 -0.90 17.35 -18.79
N LYS A 519 -0.64 18.28 -17.86
CA LYS A 519 -1.40 18.43 -16.61
C LYS A 519 -2.90 18.43 -16.89
N THR A 520 -3.60 17.43 -16.36
CA THR A 520 -4.81 17.65 -15.57
C THR A 520 -4.32 18.21 -14.23
N GLY A 521 -4.46 19.52 -14.04
CA GLY A 521 -3.92 20.20 -12.87
C GLY A 521 -4.82 19.99 -11.64
N GLY A 522 -4.38 19.18 -10.68
CA GLY A 522 -5.10 18.96 -9.43
C GLY A 522 -4.15 18.72 -8.26
N SER A 523 -4.47 19.32 -7.12
CA SER A 523 -3.76 19.24 -5.85
C SER A 523 -3.70 17.80 -5.31
N MET A 524 -2.48 17.29 -5.09
CA MET A 524 -2.03 16.49 -3.93
C MET A 524 -2.66 15.13 -3.54
N GLY A 525 -3.88 14.78 -3.98
CA GLY A 525 -4.54 13.54 -3.57
C GLY A 525 -4.14 12.28 -4.35
N TRP A 526 -3.45 12.43 -5.50
CA TRP A 526 -3.21 11.31 -6.44
C TRP A 526 -1.96 10.49 -6.16
N TYR A 527 -0.99 11.01 -5.39
CA TYR A 527 0.25 10.28 -5.15
C TYR A 527 0.12 9.16 -4.11
N TRP A 528 -0.89 9.22 -3.25
CA TRP A 528 -1.25 8.08 -2.37
C TRP A 528 -1.89 6.93 -3.16
N LEU A 529 -2.51 7.21 -4.31
CA LEU A 529 -3.04 6.18 -5.21
C LEU A 529 -1.92 5.52 -6.03
N ALA A 530 -0.81 6.21 -6.30
CA ALA A 530 0.37 5.61 -6.93
C ALA A 530 1.10 4.60 -6.01
N MET A 531 0.86 4.63 -4.69
CA MET A 531 1.26 3.54 -3.78
C MET A 531 0.55 2.21 -4.09
N LEU A 532 -0.55 2.22 -4.88
CA LEU A 532 -1.35 1.05 -5.26
C LEU A 532 -0.89 0.37 -6.55
N LEU A 533 0.19 0.79 -7.23
CA LEU A 533 0.62 0.18 -8.49
C LEU A 533 1.90 -0.68 -8.40
N GLY A 534 2.64 -0.63 -7.29
CA GLY A 534 3.93 -1.30 -7.15
C GLY A 534 3.91 -2.76 -6.63
N GLY A 535 2.75 -3.29 -6.21
CA GLY A 535 2.68 -4.57 -5.47
C GLY A 535 2.99 -5.82 -6.29
N ALA A 536 2.70 -5.82 -7.59
CA ALA A 536 2.82 -7.01 -8.44
C ALA A 536 4.24 -7.24 -9.00
N MET A 537 5.12 -6.23 -9.02
CA MET A 537 6.48 -6.37 -9.55
C MET A 537 7.50 -6.92 -8.55
N MET A 538 7.17 -7.00 -7.25
CA MET A 538 8.05 -7.60 -6.24
C MET A 538 8.39 -9.08 -6.52
N ARG A 539 7.57 -9.81 -7.29
CA ARG A 539 7.84 -11.22 -7.61
C ARG A 539 8.53 -11.46 -8.94
N LYS A 540 8.47 -10.54 -9.91
CA LYS A 540 9.03 -10.78 -11.24
C LYS A 540 10.33 -10.03 -11.50
N SER A 541 10.46 -8.74 -11.17
CA SER A 541 11.63 -7.98 -11.69
C SER A 541 12.94 -8.28 -10.94
N LEU A 542 12.90 -8.57 -9.64
CA LEU A 542 14.10 -8.91 -8.85
C LEU A 542 14.40 -10.42 -8.74
N SER A 543 13.54 -11.28 -9.31
CA SER A 543 13.76 -12.74 -9.34
C SER A 543 14.88 -13.17 -10.29
N SER A 544 15.45 -12.25 -11.08
CA SER A 544 16.56 -12.51 -12.01
C SER A 544 17.94 -12.61 -11.34
N LEU A 545 18.06 -12.42 -10.02
CA LEU A 545 19.31 -12.47 -9.24
C LEU A 545 20.10 -13.81 -9.29
N LYS A 546 19.72 -14.78 -10.13
CA LYS A 546 20.52 -15.98 -10.41
C LYS A 546 21.61 -15.68 -11.43
N ARG A 547 22.80 -15.31 -10.95
CA ARG A 547 24.05 -15.50 -11.71
C ARG A 547 24.25 -17.02 -11.95
N LYS A 548 23.97 -17.48 -13.17
CA LYS A 548 24.46 -18.78 -13.65
C LYS A 548 25.99 -18.74 -13.62
N GLY A 549 26.58 -19.60 -12.79
CA GLY A 549 28.02 -19.85 -12.81
C GLY A 549 28.46 -20.27 -14.20
N THR A 550 29.52 -19.63 -14.69
CA THR A 550 30.31 -20.08 -15.84
C THR A 550 31.03 -21.38 -15.46
N GLN A 551 30.84 -22.39 -16.33
CA GLN A 551 31.55 -23.68 -16.49
C GLN A 551 32.47 -24.19 -15.38
#